data_AF-A0A929UK45-F1
#
_entry.id   AF-A0A929UK45-F1
#
_cell.length_a   1.000
_cell.length_b   1.000
_cell.length_c   1.000
_cell.angle_alpha   90.00
_cell.angle_beta   90.00
_cell.angle_gamma   90.00
#
_symmetry.space_group_name_H-M   'P 1'
#
loop_
_entity.id
_entity.type
_entity.pdbx_description
1 polymer ?
#
loop_
_entity_poly.entity_id
_entity_poly.type
_entity_poly.pdbx_seq_one_letter_code
_entity_poly.pdbx_strand_id
1 'polypeptide(L)'
;MRNKQSRRNSKTAIWFVVACAMVSLCWPSSNVSHALELKYNPSPNTSHARRATASTATVTISGAAEVGKTLIAKLVDPKGVTVSDKTRRYQWLANGTEIKGASYFSYKLTSAEVGKRITVRITFVRNNLTAESIISPATKPVAWSNSPGNKIGSIYIKGINRVGHTFVAEITDPDGVPNNGITYEWYEFYGKFLGTGKTFTQKKEHIGMQVLVQAKYTDKKAHQENITSSFSGSVVSDTSGGTGSGITKPAAGTPRITLSGPTSIREGQTAVYTATLDKVASKDVSADIKINYTSSDSTDALIRWDSQRVVIKAGSKSAQFYVDTVADNKREGNESYRISISNAVTGNINNANVKPITSKVTAQSVFMLSYVYPLAKAGGTEFSDYWKAVHAAGSSKIPYVMIMADASPDAILDPGYVRVLKKNVEMGFKNIAYIRTIQQTRPISEVKAAMAKLIKLYGSDKIQGFYFDEISSRNNAAVSYLAELYNYVKTTYGHKIVFANPGTHITDSIAPYADVFMTNEGSANDYINNYKAATSEFENNPANSHRIFHTIYGANANNYQQIINLSRSRNAGFVYITTDSTYPDGRPYNDLPSNFPWLINTINNLKRPADPNRGSILPVLSGATIGNSSVTTTILDQ
;
A
#
# COMPACT_ATOMS: atom_id res chain seq x y z
N MET A 1 44.64 24.36 19.56
CA MET A 1 44.75 23.74 20.91
C MET A 1 43.49 24.07 21.70
N ARG A 2 42.96 23.08 22.41
CA ARG A 2 41.70 23.11 23.16
C ARG A 2 41.95 23.55 24.62
N ASN A 3 41.20 24.57 25.03
CA ASN A 3 40.27 24.60 26.18
C ASN A 3 40.75 24.69 27.66
N LYS A 4 39.92 25.46 28.40
CA LYS A 4 39.73 25.60 29.87
C LYS A 4 40.72 26.56 30.57
N GLN A 5 40.34 27.45 31.49
CA GLN A 5 39.27 27.37 32.50
C GLN A 5 38.97 28.74 33.16
N SER A 6 37.79 28.81 33.80
CA SER A 6 37.44 29.63 34.97
C SER A 6 36.81 31.03 34.75
N ARG A 7 35.56 31.16 35.22
CA ARG A 7 35.02 32.41 35.76
C ARG A 7 34.49 32.14 37.17
N ARG A 8 34.93 32.97 38.11
CA ARG A 8 34.42 33.12 39.47
C ARG A 8 33.74 34.50 39.58
N ASN A 9 32.64 34.51 40.34
CA ASN A 9 32.09 35.57 41.19
C ASN A 9 31.60 36.90 40.58
N SER A 10 30.34 37.26 40.85
CA SER A 10 30.03 38.22 41.93
C SER A 10 28.52 38.34 42.19
N LYS A 11 28.20 38.48 43.48
CA LYS A 11 26.90 38.79 44.08
C LYS A 11 26.70 40.31 44.07
N THR A 12 25.46 40.78 43.91
CA THR A 12 24.90 41.86 44.76
C THR A 12 23.37 41.76 44.80
N ALA A 13 22.81 41.87 46.00
CA ALA A 13 21.39 42.03 46.31
C ALA A 13 21.14 43.47 46.78
N ILE A 14 19.90 43.97 46.67
CA ILE A 14 19.06 44.50 47.78
C ILE A 14 17.84 45.30 47.23
N TRP A 15 16.66 44.77 47.60
CA TRP A 15 15.36 45.34 48.01
C TRP A 15 14.89 46.78 47.73
N PHE A 16 13.59 46.89 47.42
CA PHE A 16 12.64 47.78 48.11
C PHE A 16 11.21 47.19 48.11
N VAL A 17 10.49 47.34 49.24
CA VAL A 17 9.09 46.99 49.54
C VAL A 17 8.26 48.26 49.64
N VAL A 18 6.99 48.27 49.19
CA VAL A 18 5.86 48.97 49.85
C VAL A 18 4.55 48.23 49.58
N ALA A 19 3.69 48.12 50.60
CA ALA A 19 2.34 47.54 50.63
C ALA A 19 1.29 48.57 51.09
N CYS A 20 0.00 48.12 51.16
CA CYS A 20 -1.24 48.72 51.73
C CYS A 20 -2.19 49.45 50.74
N ALA A 21 -3.53 49.38 50.81
CA ALA A 21 -4.49 48.78 51.76
C ALA A 21 -5.92 48.64 51.14
N MET A 22 -6.80 47.90 51.85
CA MET A 22 -8.22 47.58 51.62
C MET A 22 -9.21 48.72 51.90
N VAL A 23 -10.45 48.64 51.38
CA VAL A 23 -11.72 49.01 52.08
C VAL A 23 -12.91 48.15 51.57
N SER A 24 -13.70 47.62 52.52
CA SER A 24 -14.97 46.86 52.39
C SER A 24 -16.22 47.75 52.23
N LEU A 25 -17.35 47.18 51.77
CA LEU A 25 -18.70 47.45 52.33
C LEU A 25 -19.76 46.43 51.84
N CYS A 26 -20.66 46.04 52.76
CA CYS A 26 -21.69 44.98 52.67
C CYS A 26 -23.09 45.47 52.23
N TRP A 27 -23.83 44.55 51.60
CA TRP A 27 -25.29 44.17 51.65
C TRP A 27 -26.38 45.14 52.16
N PRO A 28 -27.64 45.00 51.67
CA PRO A 28 -28.62 44.20 52.43
C PRO A 28 -29.60 43.36 51.59
N SER A 29 -30.42 42.62 52.34
CA SER A 29 -31.20 41.43 52.04
C SER A 29 -32.73 41.64 52.02
N SER A 30 -33.41 40.66 51.40
CA SER A 30 -34.71 40.04 51.77
C SER A 30 -36.05 40.78 51.62
N ASN A 31 -37.04 40.01 51.11
CA ASN A 31 -38.43 39.81 51.61
C ASN A 31 -39.66 40.26 50.77
N VAL A 32 -40.52 39.26 50.52
CA VAL A 32 -42.00 39.20 50.72
C VAL A 32 -42.97 39.58 49.57
N SER A 33 -43.60 38.51 49.03
CA SER A 33 -45.05 38.19 48.96
C SER A 33 -46.10 39.17 48.38
N HIS A 34 -46.95 38.61 47.49
CA HIS A 34 -48.44 38.62 47.42
C HIS A 34 -48.87 38.47 45.93
N ALA A 35 -49.40 37.34 45.45
CA ALA A 35 -50.72 36.70 45.68
C ALA A 35 -51.88 37.33 44.89
N LEU A 36 -52.44 36.56 43.93
CA LEU A 36 -53.82 36.54 43.37
C LEU A 36 -53.80 35.60 42.14
N GLU A 37 -53.98 34.29 42.27
CA GLU A 37 -55.23 33.51 42.48
C GLU A 37 -56.20 33.55 41.27
N LEU A 38 -56.28 32.45 40.49
CA LEU A 38 -57.48 31.61 40.28
C LEU A 38 -57.37 30.67 39.04
N LYS A 39 -57.18 29.38 39.35
CA LYS A 39 -57.80 28.14 38.80
C LYS A 39 -57.91 27.92 37.28
N TYR A 40 -57.17 26.91 36.77
CA TYR A 40 -57.73 25.75 36.02
C TYR A 40 -56.70 24.61 35.84
N ASN A 41 -57.20 23.36 35.78
CA ASN A 41 -56.52 22.05 35.79
C ASN A 41 -56.23 21.54 34.33
N PRO A 42 -55.67 20.33 34.07
CA PRO A 42 -54.27 20.11 33.67
C PRO A 42 -54.04 19.61 32.22
N SER A 43 -52.80 19.83 31.73
CA SER A 43 -52.01 19.05 30.75
C SER A 43 -52.42 18.99 29.25
N PRO A 44 -51.46 18.70 28.33
CA PRO A 44 -50.15 19.31 28.18
C PRO A 44 -49.86 19.64 26.69
N ASN A 45 -49.63 20.91 26.34
CA ASN A 45 -49.01 21.22 25.04
C ASN A 45 -48.38 22.62 25.04
N THR A 46 -47.05 22.69 25.02
CA THR A 46 -46.26 23.22 23.89
C THR A 46 -44.86 23.68 24.31
N SER A 47 -43.91 23.32 23.44
CA SER A 47 -42.64 24.00 23.15
C SER A 47 -41.59 24.15 24.26
N HIS A 48 -40.72 23.15 24.33
CA HIS A 48 -39.31 23.47 24.15
C HIS A 48 -38.87 22.99 22.77
N ALA A 49 -38.23 23.91 22.05
CA ALA A 49 -37.64 23.70 20.75
C ALA A 49 -37.00 22.31 20.64
N ARG A 50 -37.35 21.58 19.59
CA ARG A 50 -36.70 20.33 19.19
C ARG A 50 -35.21 20.61 19.01
N ARG A 51 -34.43 20.37 20.08
CA ARG A 51 -32.99 20.17 19.98
C ARG A 51 -32.84 18.98 19.06
N ALA A 52 -32.35 19.22 17.84
CA ALA A 52 -32.01 18.15 16.92
C ALA A 52 -31.16 17.13 17.70
N THR A 53 -31.62 15.88 17.73
CA THR A 53 -30.88 14.77 18.31
C THR A 53 -29.49 14.75 17.68
N ALA A 54 -28.46 14.91 18.50
CA ALA A 54 -27.09 14.83 18.03
C ALA A 54 -26.85 13.42 17.47
N SER A 55 -26.70 13.30 16.15
CA SER A 55 -26.34 12.03 15.52
C SER A 55 -24.98 11.54 16.04
N THR A 56 -24.94 10.34 16.62
CA THR A 56 -23.77 9.67 17.19
C THR A 56 -23.17 8.67 16.21
N ALA A 57 -21.85 8.51 16.19
CA ALA A 57 -21.19 7.46 15.40
C ALA A 57 -21.65 6.06 15.81
N THR A 58 -21.64 5.11 14.88
CA THR A 58 -22.10 3.72 15.11
C THR A 58 -21.06 2.71 14.63
N VAL A 59 -20.97 1.59 15.36
CA VAL A 59 -20.08 0.46 15.02
C VAL A 59 -20.91 -0.79 14.78
N THR A 60 -20.72 -1.44 13.64
CA THR A 60 -21.39 -2.71 13.28
C THR A 60 -20.37 -3.75 12.81
N ILE A 61 -20.77 -5.02 12.80
CA ILE A 61 -19.99 -6.13 12.27
C ILE A 61 -20.71 -6.72 11.06
N SER A 62 -20.03 -6.88 9.92
CA SER A 62 -20.47 -7.74 8.82
C SER A 62 -19.64 -9.02 8.76
N GLY A 63 -20.25 -10.15 8.44
CA GLY A 63 -19.57 -11.45 8.44
C GLY A 63 -20.43 -12.54 9.07
N ALA A 64 -20.21 -13.81 8.70
CA ALA A 64 -20.84 -14.94 9.38
C ALA A 64 -20.01 -15.31 10.63
N ALA A 65 -20.69 -15.62 11.73
CA ALA A 65 -20.05 -16.07 12.96
C ALA A 65 -19.71 -17.56 12.86
N GLU A 66 -18.78 -17.93 11.98
CA GLU A 66 -18.40 -19.30 11.70
C GLU A 66 -16.88 -19.43 11.56
N VAL A 67 -16.31 -20.55 12.04
CA VAL A 67 -14.87 -20.84 11.93
C VAL A 67 -14.41 -20.71 10.47
N GLY A 68 -13.36 -19.93 10.24
CA GLY A 68 -12.80 -19.66 8.92
C GLY A 68 -13.41 -18.45 8.19
N LYS A 69 -14.59 -17.95 8.62
CA LYS A 69 -15.21 -16.73 8.08
C LYS A 69 -14.63 -15.47 8.75
N THR A 70 -14.69 -14.34 8.05
CA THR A 70 -14.16 -13.05 8.51
C THR A 70 -15.27 -12.10 8.85
N LEU A 71 -15.11 -11.47 10.01
CA LEU A 71 -15.88 -10.36 10.48
C LEU A 71 -15.18 -9.06 10.08
N ILE A 72 -15.93 -8.07 9.63
CA ILE A 72 -15.48 -6.72 9.25
C ILE A 72 -16.23 -5.72 10.12
N ALA A 73 -15.49 -4.89 10.83
CA ALA A 73 -15.97 -3.78 11.64
C ALA A 73 -16.23 -2.56 10.76
N LYS A 74 -17.45 -2.06 10.77
CA LYS A 74 -17.84 -0.83 10.06
C LYS A 74 -18.09 0.28 11.06
N LEU A 75 -17.42 1.41 10.84
CA LEU A 75 -17.67 2.66 11.55
C LEU A 75 -18.42 3.62 10.62
N VAL A 76 -19.58 4.10 11.04
CA VAL A 76 -20.34 5.15 10.34
C VAL A 76 -20.44 6.36 11.26
N ASP A 77 -19.82 7.48 10.87
CA ASP A 77 -19.95 8.78 11.55
C ASP A 77 -20.54 9.83 10.58
N PRO A 78 -21.81 10.22 10.76
CA PRO A 78 -22.49 11.19 9.90
C PRO A 78 -21.90 12.61 9.93
N LYS A 79 -21.07 12.96 10.92
CA LYS A 79 -20.41 14.28 11.02
C LYS A 79 -19.08 14.35 10.30
N GLY A 80 -18.69 13.26 9.64
CA GLY A 80 -17.39 13.13 9.02
C GLY A 80 -16.32 12.79 10.05
N VAL A 81 -15.47 11.85 9.65
CA VAL A 81 -14.26 11.47 10.37
C VAL A 81 -13.14 12.31 9.75
N THR A 82 -12.78 13.46 10.34
CA THR A 82 -11.62 14.32 9.93
C THR A 82 -10.29 13.74 10.38
N VAL A 83 -10.19 12.42 10.31
CA VAL A 83 -9.13 11.65 10.96
C VAL A 83 -8.19 11.24 9.86
N SER A 84 -6.93 11.66 9.95
CA SER A 84 -5.89 10.84 9.37
C SER A 84 -6.07 9.45 9.97
N ASP A 85 -6.26 8.41 9.15
CA ASP A 85 -6.52 7.00 9.55
C ASP A 85 -5.55 6.41 10.61
N LYS A 86 -4.53 7.18 11.02
CA LYS A 86 -3.49 6.94 12.01
C LYS A 86 -3.93 6.82 13.48
N THR A 87 -5.09 7.36 13.90
CA THR A 87 -5.55 7.28 15.33
C THR A 87 -6.68 6.30 15.57
N ARG A 88 -7.23 5.69 14.52
CA ARG A 88 -8.26 4.64 14.64
C ARG A 88 -7.61 3.35 15.16
N ARG A 89 -8.19 2.76 16.20
CA ARG A 89 -7.74 1.51 16.83
C ARG A 89 -8.92 0.56 16.95
N TYR A 90 -8.72 -0.69 16.57
CA TYR A 90 -9.72 -1.72 16.76
C TYR A 90 -9.25 -2.66 17.87
N GLN A 91 -10.18 -3.33 18.52
CA GLN A 91 -9.92 -4.44 19.41
C GLN A 91 -11.12 -5.37 19.39
N TRP A 92 -10.93 -6.58 18.89
CA TRP A 92 -11.97 -7.61 18.90
C TRP A 92 -12.02 -8.28 20.27
N LEU A 93 -13.22 -8.64 20.70
CA LEU A 93 -13.48 -9.29 21.98
C LEU A 93 -14.35 -10.52 21.77
N ALA A 94 -14.00 -11.62 22.44
CA ALA A 94 -14.80 -12.84 22.50
C ALA A 94 -15.41 -12.96 23.91
N ASN A 95 -16.74 -12.99 24.00
CA ASN A 95 -17.48 -12.91 25.26
C ASN A 95 -17.00 -11.77 26.18
N GLY A 96 -16.70 -10.60 25.58
CA GLY A 96 -16.21 -9.42 26.30
C GLY A 96 -14.73 -9.45 26.68
N THR A 97 -14.00 -10.54 26.43
CA THR A 97 -12.55 -10.63 26.67
C THR A 97 -11.78 -10.27 25.41
N GLU A 98 -10.79 -9.37 25.51
CA GLU A 98 -9.97 -8.95 24.37
C GLU A 98 -9.22 -10.15 23.77
N ILE A 99 -9.35 -10.29 22.45
CA ILE A 99 -8.63 -11.30 21.68
C ILE A 99 -7.24 -10.72 21.38
N LYS A 100 -6.20 -11.33 21.93
CA LYS A 100 -4.82 -10.86 21.77
C LYS A 100 -4.46 -10.75 20.28
N GLY A 101 -3.93 -9.60 19.88
CA GLY A 101 -3.51 -9.32 18.50
C GLY A 101 -4.64 -8.92 17.54
N ALA A 102 -5.90 -9.18 17.87
CA ALA A 102 -7.05 -8.83 17.04
C ALA A 102 -7.39 -7.34 17.14
N SER A 103 -6.52 -6.51 16.57
CA SER A 103 -6.54 -5.05 16.70
C SER A 103 -6.87 -4.32 15.39
N TYR A 104 -7.44 -5.06 14.43
CA TYR A 104 -7.69 -4.58 13.09
C TYR A 104 -9.17 -4.39 12.75
N PHE A 105 -9.47 -3.73 11.63
CA PHE A 105 -10.86 -3.51 11.22
C PHE A 105 -11.58 -4.80 10.86
N SER A 106 -10.88 -5.91 10.70
CA SER A 106 -11.47 -7.22 10.43
C SER A 106 -10.82 -8.30 11.29
N TYR A 107 -11.50 -9.44 11.41
CA TYR A 107 -11.07 -10.56 12.24
C TYR A 107 -11.62 -11.89 11.72
N LYS A 108 -10.73 -12.86 11.51
CA LYS A 108 -11.07 -14.22 11.06
C LYS A 108 -11.29 -15.09 12.28
N LEU A 109 -12.42 -15.76 12.30
CA LEU A 109 -12.80 -16.65 13.38
C LEU A 109 -12.00 -17.95 13.29
N THR A 110 -11.44 -18.38 14.40
CA THR A 110 -10.75 -19.66 14.53
C THR A 110 -11.60 -20.62 15.35
N SER A 111 -11.14 -21.87 15.48
CA SER A 111 -11.76 -22.83 16.38
C SER A 111 -11.76 -22.36 17.84
N ALA A 112 -10.86 -21.45 18.23
CA ALA A 112 -10.79 -20.89 19.59
C ALA A 112 -12.02 -20.03 19.94
N GLU A 113 -12.75 -19.53 18.95
CA GLU A 113 -13.92 -18.67 19.14
C GLU A 113 -15.23 -19.43 19.19
N VAL A 114 -15.25 -20.74 18.90
CA VAL A 114 -16.48 -21.56 18.87
C VAL A 114 -17.29 -21.40 20.16
N GLY A 115 -18.59 -21.15 20.01
CA GLY A 115 -19.53 -20.90 21.09
C GLY A 115 -19.47 -19.49 21.69
N LYS A 116 -18.45 -18.69 21.38
CA LYS A 116 -18.31 -17.31 21.88
C LYS A 116 -19.06 -16.33 20.99
N ARG A 117 -19.50 -15.21 21.55
CA ARG A 117 -20.04 -14.07 20.80
C ARG A 117 -18.94 -13.03 20.60
N ILE A 118 -18.90 -12.44 19.43
CA ILE A 118 -17.83 -11.53 19.04
C ILE A 118 -18.34 -10.09 19.04
N THR A 119 -17.54 -9.18 19.57
CA THR A 119 -17.74 -7.73 19.50
C THR A 119 -16.45 -7.06 19.05
N VAL A 120 -16.53 -5.83 18.56
CA VAL A 120 -15.35 -5.02 18.24
C VAL A 120 -15.48 -3.65 18.90
N ARG A 121 -14.42 -3.25 19.60
CA ARG A 121 -14.23 -1.89 20.12
C ARG A 121 -13.44 -1.09 19.10
N ILE A 122 -13.96 0.07 18.70
CA ILE A 122 -13.24 1.03 17.87
C ILE A 122 -12.98 2.28 18.69
N THR A 123 -11.72 2.67 18.80
CA THR A 123 -11.29 3.95 19.40
C THR A 123 -10.81 4.88 18.29
N PHE A 124 -11.30 6.12 18.26
CA PHE A 124 -10.99 7.12 17.24
C PHE A 124 -11.07 8.54 17.81
N VAL A 125 -10.46 9.52 17.14
CA VAL A 125 -10.47 10.94 17.56
C VAL A 125 -11.26 11.75 16.53
N ARG A 126 -12.08 12.73 16.90
CA ARG A 126 -12.72 13.65 15.93
C ARG A 126 -12.00 15.00 15.92
N ASN A 127 -11.73 15.62 14.77
CA ASN A 127 -11.30 17.04 14.66
C ASN A 127 -10.21 17.50 15.67
N ASN A 128 -9.19 16.68 15.97
CA ASN A 128 -8.17 16.96 17.01
C ASN A 128 -8.72 17.14 18.45
N LEU A 129 -9.83 16.48 18.78
CA LEU A 129 -10.45 16.45 20.11
C LEU A 129 -10.08 15.17 20.89
N THR A 130 -10.77 14.91 22.00
CA THR A 130 -10.64 13.71 22.84
C THR A 130 -10.95 12.41 22.07
N ALA A 131 -10.29 11.32 22.43
CA ALA A 131 -10.57 9.99 21.87
C ALA A 131 -11.95 9.47 22.33
N GLU A 132 -12.77 9.02 21.37
CA GLU A 132 -14.04 8.31 21.57
C GLU A 132 -13.81 6.79 21.42
N SER A 133 -14.58 5.97 22.15
CA SER A 133 -14.52 4.51 22.07
C SER A 133 -15.92 3.91 22.01
N ILE A 134 -16.21 3.11 20.98
CA ILE A 134 -17.53 2.51 20.73
C ILE A 134 -17.38 1.00 20.55
N ILE A 135 -18.24 0.23 21.19
CA ILE A 135 -18.30 -1.24 21.05
C ILE A 135 -19.50 -1.61 20.19
N SER A 136 -19.31 -2.53 19.25
CA SER A 136 -20.39 -3.04 18.40
C SER A 136 -21.42 -3.88 19.18
N PRO A 137 -22.63 -4.08 18.64
CA PRO A 137 -23.47 -5.22 19.02
C PRO A 137 -22.72 -6.55 18.85
N ALA A 138 -23.08 -7.55 19.67
CA ALA A 138 -22.48 -8.88 19.62
C ALA A 138 -23.03 -9.72 18.45
N THR A 139 -22.19 -10.55 17.85
CA THR A 139 -22.61 -11.54 16.85
C THR A 139 -23.50 -12.64 17.45
N LYS A 140 -24.04 -13.51 16.59
CA LYS A 140 -24.46 -14.86 17.00
C LYS A 140 -23.23 -15.64 17.55
N PRO A 141 -23.42 -16.67 18.40
CA PRO A 141 -22.32 -17.53 18.83
C PRO A 141 -21.61 -18.14 17.63
N VAL A 142 -20.29 -18.23 17.69
CA VAL A 142 -19.49 -18.76 16.59
C VAL A 142 -19.74 -20.26 16.44
N ALA A 143 -20.11 -20.70 15.25
CA ALA A 143 -20.30 -22.12 14.92
C ALA A 143 -19.12 -22.68 14.12
N TRP A 144 -19.00 -24.00 14.02
CA TRP A 144 -18.13 -24.62 13.02
C TRP A 144 -18.71 -24.37 11.62
N SER A 145 -17.83 -24.09 10.64
CA SER A 145 -18.22 -24.01 9.23
C SER A 145 -18.53 -25.42 8.70
N ASN A 146 -19.69 -25.95 9.08
CA ASN A 146 -20.12 -27.32 8.79
C ASN A 146 -21.27 -27.32 7.80
N SER A 147 -20.97 -27.08 6.53
CA SER A 147 -21.80 -27.58 5.43
C SER A 147 -21.04 -28.73 4.76
N PRO A 148 -21.28 -29.99 5.16
CA PRO A 148 -20.68 -31.15 4.50
C PRO A 148 -20.97 -31.10 3.00
N GLY A 149 -19.91 -31.01 2.18
CA GLY A 149 -20.02 -30.97 0.72
C GLY A 149 -19.93 -29.59 0.07
N ASN A 150 -19.88 -28.49 0.84
CA ASN A 150 -19.71 -27.14 0.29
C ASN A 150 -18.24 -26.85 -0.09
N LYS A 151 -18.02 -26.32 -1.30
CA LYS A 151 -16.73 -25.87 -1.83
C LYS A 151 -16.72 -24.34 -1.95
N ILE A 152 -16.08 -23.70 -0.98
CA ILE A 152 -16.04 -22.23 -0.84
C ILE A 152 -15.53 -21.56 -2.12
N GLY A 153 -16.29 -20.59 -2.62
CA GLY A 153 -15.89 -19.74 -3.74
C GLY A 153 -14.73 -18.79 -3.42
N SER A 154 -14.19 -18.17 -4.46
CA SER A 154 -13.11 -17.17 -4.39
C SER A 154 -13.51 -15.93 -5.17
N ILE A 155 -13.03 -14.77 -4.75
CA ILE A 155 -13.30 -13.48 -5.40
C ILE A 155 -12.00 -12.72 -5.64
N TYR A 156 -11.89 -12.08 -6.80
CA TYR A 156 -10.76 -11.24 -7.18
C TYR A 156 -11.22 -9.96 -7.86
N ILE A 157 -10.34 -8.96 -7.84
CA ILE A 157 -10.56 -7.63 -8.42
C ILE A 157 -9.86 -7.57 -9.78
N LYS A 158 -10.61 -7.31 -10.84
CA LYS A 158 -10.08 -6.93 -12.16
C LYS A 158 -10.18 -5.42 -12.37
N GLY A 159 -9.34 -4.88 -13.24
CA GLY A 159 -9.32 -3.46 -13.61
C GLY A 159 -7.99 -2.79 -13.33
N ILE A 160 -7.84 -1.57 -13.82
CA ILE A 160 -6.64 -0.75 -13.63
C ILE A 160 -6.79 -0.01 -12.30
N ASN A 161 -5.76 -0.01 -11.46
CA ASN A 161 -5.73 0.68 -10.17
C ASN A 161 -5.43 2.18 -10.36
N ARG A 162 -6.31 2.95 -11.01
CA ARG A 162 -6.08 4.36 -11.36
C ARG A 162 -7.37 5.16 -11.33
N VAL A 163 -7.34 6.37 -10.79
CA VAL A 163 -8.48 7.31 -10.78
C VAL A 163 -9.15 7.37 -12.16
N GLY A 164 -10.49 7.41 -12.18
CA GLY A 164 -11.29 7.33 -13.40
C GLY A 164 -11.58 5.90 -13.85
N HIS A 165 -10.72 4.92 -13.56
CA HIS A 165 -10.96 3.53 -13.94
C HIS A 165 -11.87 2.80 -12.96
N THR A 166 -12.45 1.71 -13.47
CA THR A 166 -13.42 0.89 -12.74
C THR A 166 -12.83 -0.47 -12.40
N PHE A 167 -12.90 -0.84 -11.13
CA PHE A 167 -12.70 -2.19 -10.66
C PHE A 167 -13.96 -3.04 -10.90
N VAL A 168 -13.75 -4.31 -11.23
CA VAL A 168 -14.80 -5.32 -11.43
C VAL A 168 -14.52 -6.50 -10.52
N ALA A 169 -15.48 -6.87 -9.68
CA ALA A 169 -15.42 -8.08 -8.88
C ALA A 169 -15.80 -9.31 -9.71
N GLU A 170 -14.95 -10.33 -9.68
CA GLU A 170 -15.22 -11.63 -10.30
C GLU A 170 -15.14 -12.76 -9.28
N ILE A 171 -16.13 -13.65 -9.32
CA ILE A 171 -16.27 -14.78 -8.42
C ILE A 171 -16.03 -16.07 -9.21
N THR A 172 -15.29 -17.00 -8.62
CA THR A 172 -15.19 -18.39 -9.06
C THR A 172 -15.67 -19.29 -7.93
N ASP A 173 -16.64 -20.14 -8.21
CA ASP A 173 -17.22 -21.04 -7.22
C ASP A 173 -17.31 -22.46 -7.80
N PRO A 174 -16.67 -23.48 -7.20
CA PRO A 174 -16.75 -24.86 -7.67
C PRO A 174 -18.15 -25.50 -7.57
N ASP A 175 -19.02 -25.01 -6.69
CA ASP A 175 -20.42 -25.40 -6.57
C ASP A 175 -21.35 -24.51 -7.40
N GLY A 176 -20.81 -23.45 -7.99
CA GLY A 176 -21.38 -22.67 -9.06
C GLY A 176 -21.90 -21.31 -8.62
N VAL A 177 -21.49 -20.27 -9.35
CA VAL A 177 -21.89 -18.88 -9.08
C VAL A 177 -23.34 -18.64 -9.56
N PRO A 178 -24.23 -18.05 -8.74
CA PRO A 178 -25.60 -17.76 -9.15
C PRO A 178 -25.65 -16.59 -10.15
N ASN A 179 -26.71 -16.51 -10.96
CA ASN A 179 -26.87 -15.43 -11.94
C ASN A 179 -27.35 -14.11 -11.31
N ASN A 180 -27.97 -14.16 -10.13
CA ASN A 180 -28.49 -13.01 -9.38
C ASN A 180 -28.37 -13.24 -7.86
N GLY A 181 -28.78 -12.26 -7.06
CA GLY A 181 -28.73 -12.37 -5.59
C GLY A 181 -27.35 -12.18 -4.96
N ILE A 182 -26.33 -11.78 -5.74
CA ILE A 182 -25.00 -11.47 -5.24
C ILE A 182 -24.95 -10.01 -4.78
N THR A 183 -24.49 -9.79 -3.55
CA THR A 183 -24.24 -8.45 -3.00
C THR A 183 -22.74 -8.22 -2.85
N TYR A 184 -22.30 -6.98 -3.06
CA TYR A 184 -20.89 -6.58 -3.02
C TYR A 184 -20.70 -5.32 -2.18
N GLU A 185 -19.63 -5.29 -1.39
CA GLU A 185 -19.21 -4.13 -0.60
C GLU A 185 -17.71 -3.91 -0.74
N TRP A 186 -17.30 -2.67 -1.03
CA TRP A 186 -15.92 -2.26 -1.26
C TRP A 186 -15.37 -1.50 -0.06
N TYR A 187 -14.12 -1.78 0.30
CA TYR A 187 -13.43 -1.14 1.43
C TYR A 187 -12.00 -0.78 1.05
N GLU A 188 -11.46 0.29 1.63
CA GLU A 188 -10.03 0.58 1.54
C GLU A 188 -9.22 -0.18 2.58
N PHE A 189 -7.89 -0.04 2.52
CA PHE A 189 -6.94 -0.77 3.35
C PHE A 189 -7.22 -0.71 4.84
N TYR A 190 -7.70 0.42 5.38
CA TYR A 190 -8.06 0.57 6.79
C TYR A 190 -9.55 0.35 7.09
N GLY A 191 -10.31 -0.25 6.17
CA GLY A 191 -11.69 -0.65 6.41
C GLY A 191 -12.71 0.48 6.29
N LYS A 192 -12.34 1.65 5.77
CA LYS A 192 -13.34 2.65 5.38
C LYS A 192 -14.16 2.08 4.22
N PHE A 193 -15.48 2.10 4.39
CA PHE A 193 -16.44 1.71 3.38
C PHE A 193 -16.39 2.69 2.19
N LEU A 194 -16.29 2.15 0.98
CA LEU A 194 -16.15 2.92 -0.26
C LEU A 194 -17.39 2.88 -1.15
N GLY A 195 -18.19 1.81 -1.08
CA GLY A 195 -19.39 1.66 -1.88
C GLY A 195 -19.90 0.23 -2.02
N THR A 196 -20.99 0.06 -2.76
CA THR A 196 -21.59 -1.24 -3.11
C THR A 196 -21.61 -1.45 -4.62
N GLY A 197 -21.85 -2.70 -5.04
CA GLY A 197 -22.03 -3.06 -6.45
C GLY A 197 -20.90 -3.93 -7.01
N LYS A 198 -21.16 -4.65 -8.10
CA LYS A 198 -20.15 -5.53 -8.74
C LYS A 198 -18.93 -4.74 -9.23
N THR A 199 -19.11 -3.45 -9.48
CA THR A 199 -18.07 -2.54 -9.94
C THR A 199 -17.78 -1.44 -8.92
N PHE A 200 -16.58 -0.87 -8.99
CA PHE A 200 -16.17 0.26 -8.17
C PHE A 200 -15.29 1.22 -8.97
N THR A 201 -15.81 2.40 -9.29
CA THR A 201 -15.07 3.45 -9.99
C THR A 201 -14.19 4.24 -9.04
N GLN A 202 -12.92 4.34 -9.38
CA GLN A 202 -11.90 4.97 -8.56
C GLN A 202 -11.94 6.48 -8.75
N LYS A 203 -11.88 7.22 -7.63
CA LYS A 203 -11.95 8.67 -7.60
C LYS A 203 -10.65 9.22 -7.03
N LYS A 204 -10.43 10.53 -7.19
CA LYS A 204 -9.19 11.19 -6.76
C LYS A 204 -8.89 10.99 -5.28
N GLU A 205 -9.92 10.97 -4.45
CA GLU A 205 -9.86 10.67 -3.03
C GLU A 205 -9.38 9.24 -2.70
N HIS A 206 -9.36 8.33 -3.69
CA HIS A 206 -8.86 6.96 -3.53
C HIS A 206 -7.37 6.83 -3.82
N ILE A 207 -6.68 7.88 -4.29
CA ILE A 207 -5.24 7.80 -4.57
C ILE A 207 -4.47 7.31 -3.34
N GLY A 208 -3.62 6.30 -3.53
CA GLY A 208 -2.92 5.64 -2.44
C GLY A 208 -3.84 4.78 -1.57
N MET A 209 -5.02 4.37 -2.02
CA MET A 209 -5.81 3.34 -1.34
C MET A 209 -5.58 2.00 -2.03
N GLN A 210 -5.27 0.97 -1.26
CA GLN A 210 -5.51 -0.40 -1.69
C GLN A 210 -6.96 -0.74 -1.35
N VAL A 211 -7.63 -1.48 -2.22
CA VAL A 211 -9.08 -1.71 -2.14
C VAL A 211 -9.34 -3.22 -2.07
N LEU A 212 -10.27 -3.63 -1.22
CA LEU A 212 -10.79 -5.00 -1.16
C LEU A 212 -12.29 -5.00 -1.47
N VAL A 213 -12.81 -6.14 -1.92
CA VAL A 213 -14.25 -6.38 -2.08
C VAL A 213 -14.70 -7.60 -1.29
N GLN A 214 -15.84 -7.49 -0.59
CA GLN A 214 -16.57 -8.59 0.01
C GLN A 214 -17.82 -8.89 -0.83
N ALA A 215 -18.08 -10.17 -1.10
CA ALA A 215 -19.30 -10.62 -1.76
C ALA A 215 -20.08 -11.62 -0.91
N LYS A 216 -21.41 -11.50 -0.90
CA LYS A 216 -22.33 -12.46 -0.27
C LYS A 216 -23.36 -12.96 -1.28
N TYR A 217 -23.58 -14.27 -1.31
CA TYR A 217 -24.50 -14.92 -2.23
C TYR A 217 -24.92 -16.31 -1.72
N THR A 218 -25.91 -16.91 -2.38
CA THR A 218 -26.23 -18.34 -2.25
C THR A 218 -25.78 -19.04 -3.53
N ASP A 219 -24.93 -20.06 -3.43
CA ASP A 219 -24.42 -20.80 -4.60
C ASP A 219 -25.52 -21.60 -5.31
N LYS A 220 -25.19 -22.23 -6.46
CA LYS A 220 -26.14 -23.07 -7.20
C LYS A 220 -26.51 -24.39 -6.49
N LYS A 221 -25.83 -24.75 -5.41
CA LYS A 221 -26.15 -25.88 -4.53
C LYS A 221 -26.84 -25.45 -3.22
N ALA A 222 -27.31 -24.22 -3.15
CA ALA A 222 -28.02 -23.63 -2.02
C ALA A 222 -27.19 -23.41 -0.74
N HIS A 223 -25.85 -23.33 -0.82
CA HIS A 223 -25.00 -22.91 0.29
C HIS A 223 -24.84 -21.40 0.33
N GLN A 224 -24.89 -20.82 1.53
CA GLN A 224 -24.65 -19.39 1.73
C GLN A 224 -23.14 -19.10 1.81
N GLU A 225 -22.68 -18.16 1.00
CA GLU A 225 -21.30 -17.75 0.92
C GLU A 225 -21.09 -16.29 1.30
N ASN A 226 -19.95 -16.05 1.93
CA ASN A 226 -19.44 -14.72 2.25
C ASN A 226 -17.93 -14.73 2.09
N ILE A 227 -17.47 -14.24 0.95
CA ILE A 227 -16.08 -14.33 0.49
C ILE A 227 -15.49 -12.94 0.35
N THR A 228 -14.19 -12.80 0.54
CA THR A 228 -13.50 -11.49 0.52
C THR A 228 -12.23 -11.61 -0.31
N SER A 229 -11.97 -10.61 -1.15
CA SER A 229 -10.83 -10.61 -2.06
C SER A 229 -9.53 -10.31 -1.34
N SER A 230 -8.41 -10.59 -1.99
CA SER A 230 -7.15 -9.90 -1.68
C SER A 230 -7.29 -8.40 -1.98
N PHE A 231 -6.40 -7.60 -1.42
CA PHE A 231 -6.30 -6.20 -1.79
C PHE A 231 -5.89 -6.02 -3.26
N SER A 232 -6.40 -4.97 -3.87
CA SER A 232 -5.87 -4.45 -5.12
C SER A 232 -4.47 -3.86 -4.93
N GLY A 233 -3.78 -3.60 -6.04
CA GLY A 233 -2.73 -2.58 -6.04
C GLY A 233 -3.30 -1.20 -5.67
N SER A 234 -2.48 -0.29 -5.19
CA SER A 234 -2.94 1.04 -4.74
C SER A 234 -3.42 1.88 -5.91
N VAL A 235 -4.53 2.60 -5.75
CA VAL A 235 -5.05 3.48 -6.79
C VAL A 235 -4.06 4.61 -7.04
N VAL A 236 -3.70 4.88 -8.30
CA VAL A 236 -2.80 5.97 -8.71
C VAL A 236 -3.59 7.12 -9.35
N SER A 237 -3.03 8.33 -9.40
CA SER A 237 -3.71 9.46 -10.05
C SER A 237 -3.89 9.24 -11.57
N ASP A 238 -4.96 9.82 -12.11
CA ASP A 238 -5.16 9.97 -13.57
C ASP A 238 -4.43 11.22 -14.11
N THR A 239 -4.12 12.15 -13.21
CA THR A 239 -3.32 13.32 -13.53
C THR A 239 -1.84 12.97 -13.37
N SER A 240 -1.19 12.80 -14.51
CA SER A 240 0.27 12.82 -14.73
C SER A 240 1.07 11.81 -13.92
N GLY A 241 1.54 10.75 -14.59
CA GLY A 241 2.80 10.12 -14.21
C GLY A 241 3.82 11.24 -13.90
N GLY A 242 4.47 11.11 -12.75
CA GLY A 242 5.10 12.21 -12.01
C GLY A 242 5.85 13.22 -12.89
N THR A 243 5.74 14.50 -12.52
CA THR A 243 6.52 15.60 -13.09
C THR A 243 7.99 15.17 -13.18
N GLY A 244 8.50 14.92 -14.38
CA GLY A 244 9.77 14.25 -14.66
C GLY A 244 11.02 14.91 -14.08
N SER A 245 11.19 14.87 -12.76
CA SER A 245 12.47 15.06 -12.08
C SER A 245 13.25 13.75 -12.18
N GLY A 246 14.49 13.84 -12.67
CA GLY A 246 15.39 12.69 -12.81
C GLY A 246 15.67 12.21 -14.25
N ILE A 247 15.03 12.78 -15.27
CA ILE A 247 15.46 12.61 -16.68
C ILE A 247 16.42 13.75 -17.01
N THR A 248 17.65 13.42 -17.39
CA THR A 248 18.59 14.46 -17.85
C THR A 248 18.14 15.05 -19.18
N LYS A 249 18.34 16.36 -19.34
CA LYS A 249 18.06 17.04 -20.61
C LYS A 249 18.75 16.28 -21.76
N PRO A 250 18.07 16.07 -22.91
CA PRO A 250 18.67 15.40 -24.05
C PRO A 250 19.98 16.08 -24.47
N ALA A 251 21.04 15.30 -24.67
CA ALA A 251 22.30 15.81 -25.20
C ALA A 251 22.13 16.24 -26.67
N ALA A 252 23.00 17.13 -27.15
CA ALA A 252 23.00 17.51 -28.55
C ALA A 252 23.15 16.27 -29.45
N GLY A 253 22.25 16.10 -30.43
CA GLY A 253 22.28 14.97 -31.35
C GLY A 253 21.60 13.69 -30.87
N THR A 254 20.90 13.66 -29.73
CA THR A 254 20.02 12.52 -29.38
C THR A 254 18.89 12.33 -30.40
N PRO A 255 18.42 11.10 -30.66
CA PRO A 255 17.29 10.84 -31.56
C PRO A 255 16.04 11.64 -31.18
N ARG A 256 15.29 12.09 -32.18
CA ARG A 256 14.02 12.79 -32.03
C ARG A 256 12.86 11.83 -32.30
N ILE A 257 12.00 11.63 -31.30
CA ILE A 257 10.78 10.80 -31.42
C ILE A 257 9.57 11.67 -31.76
N THR A 258 8.76 11.21 -32.72
CA THR A 258 7.50 11.85 -33.14
C THR A 258 6.35 10.83 -33.12
N LEU A 259 5.13 11.31 -32.85
CA LEU A 259 3.91 10.50 -32.87
C LEU A 259 3.06 10.79 -34.13
N SER A 260 2.51 9.74 -34.73
CA SER A 260 1.45 9.79 -35.75
C SER A 260 0.37 8.73 -35.48
N GLY A 261 -0.82 8.92 -36.05
CA GLY A 261 -1.98 8.03 -35.86
C GLY A 261 -3.24 8.55 -36.58
N PRO A 262 -4.38 7.84 -36.48
CA PRO A 262 -5.62 8.24 -37.13
C PRO A 262 -6.24 9.48 -36.48
N THR A 263 -6.87 10.35 -37.28
CA THR A 263 -7.64 11.51 -36.79
C THR A 263 -9.12 11.21 -36.54
N SER A 264 -9.61 10.05 -37.00
CA SER A 264 -10.97 9.56 -36.74
C SER A 264 -10.99 8.03 -36.69
N ILE A 265 -11.87 7.46 -35.89
CA ILE A 265 -12.08 6.01 -35.74
C ILE A 265 -13.55 5.72 -35.46
N ARG A 266 -14.09 4.58 -35.89
CA ARG A 266 -15.45 4.17 -35.53
C ARG A 266 -15.46 3.49 -34.15
N GLU A 267 -16.55 3.65 -33.41
CA GLU A 267 -16.75 2.90 -32.15
C GLU A 267 -16.58 1.39 -32.33
N GLY A 268 -16.04 0.75 -31.29
CA GLY A 268 -15.72 -0.67 -31.27
C GLY A 268 -14.46 -1.07 -32.05
N GLN A 269 -13.74 -0.13 -32.69
CA GLN A 269 -12.51 -0.41 -33.43
C GLN A 269 -11.23 -0.09 -32.63
N THR A 270 -10.11 -0.65 -33.09
CA THR A 270 -8.78 -0.36 -32.57
C THR A 270 -8.06 0.69 -33.43
N ALA A 271 -7.69 1.81 -32.84
CA ALA A 271 -6.80 2.80 -33.44
C ALA A 271 -5.31 2.39 -33.27
N VAL A 272 -4.53 2.48 -34.35
CA VAL A 272 -3.09 2.16 -34.37
C VAL A 272 -2.27 3.45 -34.46
N TYR A 273 -1.41 3.68 -33.49
CA TYR A 273 -0.48 4.81 -33.44
C TYR A 273 0.94 4.35 -33.70
N THR A 274 1.75 5.20 -34.33
CA THR A 274 3.15 4.92 -34.63
C THR A 274 4.05 5.99 -34.01
N ALA A 275 5.04 5.57 -33.24
CA ALA A 275 6.15 6.42 -32.83
C ALA A 275 7.35 6.19 -33.75
N THR A 276 7.96 7.28 -34.22
CA THR A 276 9.02 7.25 -35.23
C THR A 276 10.22 8.09 -34.79
N LEU A 277 11.43 7.57 -35.01
CA LEU A 277 12.68 8.30 -34.84
C LEU A 277 13.09 8.98 -36.14
N ASP A 278 13.64 10.19 -36.04
CA ASP A 278 14.30 10.87 -37.15
C ASP A 278 15.51 10.07 -37.71
N LYS A 279 16.24 9.40 -36.82
CA LYS A 279 17.37 8.52 -37.13
C LYS A 279 17.37 7.26 -36.26
N VAL A 280 17.95 6.19 -36.80
CA VAL A 280 18.13 4.93 -36.07
C VAL A 280 19.04 5.16 -34.86
N ALA A 281 18.66 4.60 -33.71
CA ALA A 281 19.41 4.69 -32.47
C ALA A 281 20.21 3.39 -32.21
N SER A 282 21.41 3.52 -31.64
CA SER A 282 22.25 2.39 -31.21
C SER A 282 21.81 1.78 -29.87
N LYS A 283 20.83 2.41 -29.21
CA LYS A 283 20.18 1.97 -27.97
C LYS A 283 18.68 2.14 -28.13
N ASP A 284 17.90 1.39 -27.38
CA ASP A 284 16.44 1.54 -27.35
C ASP A 284 16.03 2.98 -27.00
N VAL A 285 15.01 3.47 -27.69
CA VAL A 285 14.34 4.74 -27.39
C VAL A 285 12.91 4.44 -26.99
N SER A 286 12.41 5.15 -25.99
CA SER A 286 11.05 4.90 -25.51
C SER A 286 10.39 6.16 -24.97
N ALA A 287 9.07 6.19 -24.97
CA ALA A 287 8.28 7.30 -24.45
C ALA A 287 7.01 6.79 -23.78
N ASP A 288 6.58 7.52 -22.74
CA ASP A 288 5.33 7.23 -22.02
C ASP A 288 4.15 7.70 -22.87
N ILE A 289 3.09 6.89 -22.94
CA ILE A 289 1.86 7.19 -23.69
C ILE A 289 0.78 7.68 -22.73
N LYS A 290 0.10 8.77 -23.09
CA LYS A 290 -1.01 9.33 -22.33
C LYS A 290 -2.22 9.57 -23.23
N ILE A 291 -3.40 9.15 -22.78
CA ILE A 291 -4.69 9.56 -23.31
C ILE A 291 -5.23 10.72 -22.46
N ASN A 292 -5.73 11.76 -23.12
CA ASN A 292 -6.50 12.82 -22.48
C ASN A 292 -7.85 12.83 -23.17
N TYR A 293 -8.92 12.57 -22.43
CA TYR A 293 -10.26 12.65 -22.98
C TYR A 293 -10.65 14.11 -23.12
N THR A 294 -11.09 14.51 -24.32
CA THR A 294 -11.46 15.90 -24.62
C THR A 294 -12.96 16.08 -24.54
N SER A 295 -13.71 15.22 -25.23
CA SER A 295 -15.16 15.13 -25.09
C SER A 295 -15.67 13.73 -24.78
N SER A 296 -14.84 12.70 -24.95
CA SER A 296 -15.15 11.33 -24.48
C SER A 296 -14.76 11.16 -23.01
N ASP A 297 -14.86 9.94 -22.49
CA ASP A 297 -14.24 9.50 -21.24
C ASP A 297 -13.63 8.09 -21.33
N SER A 298 -13.31 7.52 -20.17
CA SER A 298 -12.68 6.20 -20.04
C SER A 298 -13.58 5.01 -20.37
N THR A 299 -14.89 5.23 -20.54
CA THR A 299 -15.80 4.21 -21.07
C THR A 299 -15.69 4.04 -22.57
N ASP A 300 -15.17 5.04 -23.30
CA ASP A 300 -15.31 5.10 -24.76
C ASP A 300 -13.99 4.79 -25.47
N ALA A 301 -12.85 5.09 -24.84
CA ALA A 301 -11.53 4.77 -25.36
C ALA A 301 -10.55 4.34 -24.26
N LEU A 302 -9.78 3.27 -24.53
CA LEU A 302 -8.83 2.70 -23.59
C LEU A 302 -7.50 2.39 -24.29
N ILE A 303 -6.39 2.92 -23.74
CA ILE A 303 -5.06 2.45 -24.12
C ILE A 303 -4.93 0.99 -23.67
N ARG A 304 -4.52 0.09 -24.57
CA ARG A 304 -4.26 -1.31 -24.19
C ARG A 304 -3.24 -1.37 -23.05
N TRP A 305 -3.45 -2.29 -22.12
CA TRP A 305 -2.65 -2.36 -20.91
C TRP A 305 -1.14 -2.58 -21.17
N ASP A 306 -0.78 -3.19 -22.28
CA ASP A 306 0.58 -3.42 -22.77
C ASP A 306 1.17 -2.22 -23.55
N SER A 307 0.35 -1.21 -23.82
CA SER A 307 0.65 -0.04 -24.66
C SER A 307 0.83 1.24 -23.84
N GLN A 308 1.17 1.14 -22.55
CA GLN A 308 1.41 2.32 -21.70
C GLN A 308 2.73 3.05 -22.03
N ARG A 309 3.65 2.37 -22.74
CA ARG A 309 4.94 2.90 -23.20
C ARG A 309 5.21 2.36 -24.59
N VAL A 310 5.67 3.22 -25.50
CA VAL A 310 6.18 2.78 -26.80
C VAL A 310 7.68 2.60 -26.71
N VAL A 311 8.18 1.51 -27.32
CA VAL A 311 9.59 1.12 -27.30
C VAL A 311 10.07 0.89 -28.71
N ILE A 312 10.96 1.75 -29.19
CA ILE A 312 11.66 1.61 -30.46
C ILE A 312 13.01 0.95 -30.17
N LYS A 313 13.15 -0.31 -30.61
CA LYS A 313 14.34 -1.12 -30.40
C LYS A 313 15.58 -0.50 -31.04
N ALA A 314 16.75 -0.72 -30.44
CA ALA A 314 18.03 -0.41 -31.08
C ALA A 314 18.08 -1.00 -32.49
N GLY A 315 18.54 -0.21 -33.46
CA GLY A 315 18.53 -0.59 -34.88
C GLY A 315 17.20 -0.38 -35.61
N SER A 316 16.09 -0.12 -34.89
CA SER A 316 14.77 0.16 -35.48
C SER A 316 14.49 1.66 -35.56
N LYS A 317 13.61 2.05 -36.50
CA LYS A 317 13.20 3.45 -36.70
C LYS A 317 11.81 3.78 -36.13
N SER A 318 10.96 2.78 -35.89
CA SER A 318 9.60 3.00 -35.39
C SER A 318 9.08 1.83 -34.56
N ALA A 319 8.00 2.07 -33.83
CA ALA A 319 7.22 1.08 -33.12
C ALA A 319 5.74 1.51 -33.05
N GLN A 320 4.84 0.54 -32.95
CA GLN A 320 3.39 0.76 -32.92
C GLN A 320 2.80 0.49 -31.53
N PHE A 321 1.65 1.11 -31.25
CA PHE A 321 0.83 0.83 -30.07
C PHE A 321 -0.66 1.07 -30.37
N TYR A 322 -1.53 0.58 -29.49
CA TYR A 322 -2.95 0.40 -29.78
C TYR A 322 -3.87 1.05 -28.74
N VAL A 323 -4.96 1.64 -29.21
CA VAL A 323 -6.07 2.19 -28.40
C VAL A 323 -7.36 1.53 -28.87
N ASP A 324 -8.09 0.90 -27.96
CA ASP A 324 -9.38 0.27 -28.26
C ASP A 324 -10.51 1.26 -27.94
N THR A 325 -11.46 1.42 -28.85
CA THR A 325 -12.72 2.14 -28.59
C THR A 325 -13.82 1.15 -28.24
N VAL A 326 -14.75 1.55 -27.38
CA VAL A 326 -15.84 0.70 -26.90
C VAL A 326 -17.09 0.95 -27.74
N ALA A 327 -17.82 -0.11 -28.08
CA ALA A 327 -19.15 -0.01 -28.66
C ALA A 327 -20.15 -0.37 -27.55
N ASP A 328 -20.87 0.61 -27.02
CA ASP A 328 -21.74 0.44 -25.85
C ASP A 328 -23.24 0.51 -26.20
N ASN A 329 -23.58 0.70 -27.48
CA ASN A 329 -24.92 0.85 -28.04
C ASN A 329 -25.72 2.05 -27.48
N LYS A 330 -25.05 3.07 -26.93
CA LYS A 330 -25.67 4.36 -26.62
C LYS A 330 -25.33 5.37 -27.70
N ARG A 331 -26.31 6.20 -28.05
CA ARG A 331 -26.11 7.30 -29.00
C ARG A 331 -25.67 8.53 -28.23
N GLU A 332 -24.36 8.77 -28.20
CA GLU A 332 -23.72 9.83 -27.41
C GLU A 332 -23.19 10.97 -28.31
N GLY A 333 -23.22 10.78 -29.63
CA GLY A 333 -22.68 11.71 -30.63
C GLY A 333 -21.18 11.51 -30.83
N ASN A 334 -20.59 12.24 -31.79
CA ASN A 334 -19.14 12.13 -32.03
C ASN A 334 -18.34 12.67 -30.84
N GLU A 335 -17.51 11.82 -30.26
CA GLU A 335 -16.64 12.18 -29.14
C GLU A 335 -15.18 12.24 -29.55
N SER A 336 -14.29 12.66 -28.65
CA SER A 336 -12.88 12.84 -28.98
C SER A 336 -11.96 12.61 -27.80
N TYR A 337 -10.79 12.08 -28.12
CA TYR A 337 -9.66 11.94 -27.21
C TYR A 337 -8.35 12.39 -27.88
N ARG A 338 -7.35 12.71 -27.07
CA ARG A 338 -6.00 13.10 -27.51
C ARG A 338 -4.96 12.12 -26.96
N ILE A 339 -4.22 11.48 -27.84
CA ILE A 339 -3.03 10.71 -27.49
C ILE A 339 -1.81 11.62 -27.50
N SER A 340 -0.94 11.45 -26.52
CA SER A 340 0.33 12.16 -26.42
C SER A 340 1.47 11.26 -25.96
N ILE A 341 2.69 11.57 -26.39
CA ILE A 341 3.93 10.96 -25.90
C ILE A 341 4.70 11.96 -25.02
N SER A 342 5.33 11.45 -23.96
CA SER A 342 6.12 12.25 -23.02
C SER A 342 7.29 11.45 -22.44
N ASN A 343 8.15 12.10 -21.64
CA ASN A 343 9.26 11.47 -20.91
C ASN A 343 10.13 10.56 -21.79
N ALA A 344 10.50 11.01 -22.99
CA ALA A 344 11.27 10.18 -23.89
C ALA A 344 12.70 9.99 -23.37
N VAL A 345 13.21 8.74 -23.41
CA VAL A 345 14.57 8.39 -22.94
C VAL A 345 15.29 7.50 -23.95
N THR A 346 16.62 7.61 -23.97
CA THR A 346 17.53 6.72 -24.69
C THR A 346 18.24 5.80 -23.71
N GLY A 347 18.08 4.49 -23.84
CA GLY A 347 18.75 3.48 -23.02
C GLY A 347 17.85 2.35 -22.51
N ASN A 348 18.42 1.14 -22.53
CA ASN A 348 17.99 -0.12 -21.91
C ASN A 348 16.51 -0.48 -22.00
N ILE A 349 16.15 -1.15 -23.09
CA ILE A 349 15.15 -2.22 -23.07
C ILE A 349 15.75 -3.44 -23.80
N ASN A 350 15.82 -4.57 -23.10
CA ASN A 350 16.05 -5.96 -23.54
C ASN A 350 17.01 -6.20 -24.72
N ASN A 351 18.13 -6.86 -24.44
CA ASN A 351 18.87 -7.69 -25.38
C ASN A 351 18.14 -9.04 -25.53
N ALA A 352 17.70 -9.40 -26.74
CA ALA A 352 16.77 -10.50 -26.98
C ALA A 352 17.34 -11.93 -26.82
N ASN A 353 18.46 -12.12 -26.12
CA ASN A 353 19.11 -13.42 -25.93
C ASN A 353 18.96 -13.94 -24.50
N VAL A 354 17.72 -14.15 -24.05
CA VAL A 354 17.44 -14.75 -22.74
C VAL A 354 17.51 -16.27 -22.88
N LYS A 355 18.48 -16.90 -22.21
CA LYS A 355 18.52 -18.36 -22.07
C LYS A 355 17.43 -18.81 -21.07
N PRO A 356 16.70 -19.91 -21.33
CA PRO A 356 15.76 -20.48 -20.38
C PRO A 356 16.41 -20.77 -19.02
N ILE A 357 15.61 -20.65 -17.95
CA ILE A 357 16.00 -21.02 -16.58
C ILE A 357 16.36 -22.51 -16.56
N THR A 358 17.64 -22.81 -16.37
CA THR A 358 18.14 -24.19 -16.23
C THR A 358 18.88 -24.45 -14.92
N SER A 359 19.07 -23.44 -14.07
CA SER A 359 19.87 -23.55 -12.83
C SER A 359 19.13 -23.06 -11.58
N LYS A 360 19.44 -23.70 -10.45
CA LYS A 360 18.95 -23.37 -9.10
C LYS A 360 19.87 -22.33 -8.46
N VAL A 361 19.34 -21.35 -7.71
CA VAL A 361 20.21 -20.48 -6.89
C VAL A 361 21.01 -21.32 -5.89
N THR A 362 22.26 -20.92 -5.66
CA THR A 362 23.15 -21.60 -4.73
C THR A 362 23.21 -20.93 -3.36
N ALA A 363 22.49 -19.82 -3.17
CA ALA A 363 22.45 -19.03 -1.96
C ALA A 363 21.03 -18.50 -1.71
N GLN A 364 20.56 -18.53 -0.47
CA GLN A 364 19.25 -18.00 -0.08
C GLN A 364 19.25 -17.61 1.40
N SER A 365 18.53 -16.54 1.75
CA SER A 365 18.34 -16.11 3.14
C SER A 365 17.01 -15.40 3.31
N VAL A 366 16.74 -14.88 4.52
CA VAL A 366 15.46 -14.28 4.88
C VAL A 366 15.59 -12.77 4.99
N PHE A 367 14.67 -12.05 4.37
CA PHE A 367 14.38 -10.66 4.75
C PHE A 367 13.06 -10.66 5.50
N MET A 368 13.09 -10.26 6.78
CA MET A 368 11.89 -10.20 7.60
C MET A 368 11.11 -8.89 7.38
N LEU A 369 9.89 -9.01 6.86
CA LEU A 369 8.91 -7.92 6.82
C LEU A 369 8.09 -7.92 8.11
N SER A 370 7.88 -6.74 8.72
CA SER A 370 7.11 -6.62 9.95
C SER A 370 6.15 -5.44 9.92
N TYR A 371 4.86 -5.73 10.07
CA TYR A 371 3.81 -4.76 10.41
C TYR A 371 3.54 -4.73 11.93
N VAL A 372 4.38 -5.41 12.71
CA VAL A 372 4.20 -5.61 14.15
C VAL A 372 4.94 -4.53 14.92
N TYR A 373 4.21 -3.83 15.79
CA TYR A 373 4.82 -2.88 16.70
C TYR A 373 5.88 -3.57 17.58
N PRO A 374 7.03 -2.93 17.87
CA PRO A 374 8.13 -3.65 18.48
C PRO A 374 7.87 -4.16 19.89
N LEU A 375 7.03 -3.48 20.66
CA LEU A 375 6.74 -3.83 22.05
C LEU A 375 5.40 -4.57 22.15
N ALA A 376 5.27 -5.44 23.15
CA ALA A 376 4.03 -6.15 23.44
C ALA A 376 2.87 -5.18 23.79
N LYS A 377 3.20 -4.01 24.36
CA LYS A 377 2.28 -2.92 24.66
C LYS A 377 2.96 -1.59 24.41
N ALA A 378 2.24 -0.62 23.84
CA ALA A 378 2.71 0.75 23.70
C ALA A 378 3.11 1.34 25.07
N GLY A 379 4.29 1.92 25.16
CA GLY A 379 4.86 2.43 26.42
C GLY A 379 5.41 1.36 27.38
N GLY A 380 5.32 0.08 27.02
CA GLY A 380 5.90 -1.03 27.80
C GLY A 380 7.42 -1.16 27.63
N THR A 381 7.99 -2.19 28.26
CA THR A 381 9.43 -2.51 28.18
C THR A 381 9.71 -3.83 27.47
N GLU A 382 8.70 -4.69 27.31
CA GLU A 382 8.82 -6.03 26.73
C GLU A 382 8.61 -5.99 25.22
N PHE A 383 9.48 -6.68 24.47
CA PHE A 383 9.30 -6.88 23.02
C PHE A 383 8.07 -7.75 22.73
N SER A 384 7.42 -7.53 21.58
CA SER A 384 6.35 -8.43 21.15
C SER A 384 6.89 -9.82 20.81
N ASP A 385 6.02 -10.82 20.86
CA ASP A 385 6.41 -12.23 20.62
C ASP A 385 7.02 -12.42 19.23
N TYR A 386 6.56 -11.63 18.26
CA TYR A 386 7.16 -11.51 16.93
C TYR A 386 8.65 -11.14 16.99
N TRP A 387 8.99 -10.02 17.66
CA TRP A 387 10.37 -9.54 17.70
C TRP A 387 11.27 -10.43 18.56
N LYS A 388 10.73 -11.06 19.62
CA LYS A 388 11.45 -12.10 20.38
C LYS A 388 11.86 -13.27 19.48
N ALA A 389 10.95 -13.76 18.63
CA ALA A 389 11.24 -14.87 17.72
C ALA A 389 12.28 -14.47 16.66
N VAL A 390 12.15 -13.27 16.07
CA VAL A 390 13.13 -12.75 15.10
C VAL A 390 14.52 -12.62 15.73
N HIS A 391 14.62 -12.08 16.95
CA HIS A 391 15.87 -12.00 17.70
C HIS A 391 16.45 -13.38 18.02
N ALA A 392 15.61 -14.34 18.40
CA ALA A 392 16.04 -15.71 18.67
C ALA A 392 16.58 -16.43 17.43
N ALA A 393 16.02 -16.17 16.25
CA ALA A 393 16.52 -16.73 14.99
C ALA A 393 17.91 -16.19 14.58
N GLY A 394 18.19 -14.93 14.92
CA GLY A 394 19.51 -14.30 14.78
C GLY A 394 19.81 -13.72 13.40
N SER A 395 20.69 -12.72 13.39
CA SER A 395 21.05 -11.93 12.19
C SER A 395 21.86 -12.68 11.14
N SER A 396 22.44 -13.84 11.50
CA SER A 396 23.12 -14.72 10.54
C SER A 396 22.14 -15.34 9.54
N LYS A 397 20.90 -15.62 9.98
CA LYS A 397 19.81 -16.19 9.18
C LYS A 397 18.81 -15.15 8.67
N ILE A 398 18.68 -14.04 9.38
CA ILE A 398 17.79 -12.92 9.05
C ILE A 398 18.62 -11.64 9.03
N PRO A 399 19.39 -11.38 7.96
CA PRO A 399 20.27 -10.22 7.91
C PRO A 399 19.56 -8.86 7.88
N TYR A 400 18.34 -8.82 7.32
CA TYR A 400 17.57 -7.61 7.11
C TYR A 400 16.22 -7.70 7.83
N VAL A 401 15.82 -6.61 8.47
CA VAL A 401 14.52 -6.48 9.13
C VAL A 401 13.89 -5.13 8.76
N MET A 402 12.63 -5.15 8.35
CA MET A 402 11.90 -3.94 8.00
C MET A 402 11.32 -3.31 9.27
N ILE A 403 11.41 -1.98 9.37
CA ILE A 403 10.80 -1.20 10.45
C ILE A 403 9.84 -0.16 9.87
N MET A 404 8.63 -0.11 10.43
CA MET A 404 7.57 0.81 10.03
C MET A 404 7.39 2.00 11.00
N ALA A 405 8.50 2.67 11.33
CA ALA A 405 8.43 3.87 12.15
C ALA A 405 7.74 5.02 11.38
N ASP A 406 6.96 5.87 12.08
CA ASP A 406 6.35 7.04 11.44
C ASP A 406 7.43 8.02 10.95
N ALA A 407 7.30 8.42 9.69
CA ALA A 407 8.19 9.34 9.00
C ALA A 407 7.46 10.61 8.54
N SER A 408 6.25 10.86 9.06
CA SER A 408 5.50 12.07 8.76
C SER A 408 6.18 13.34 9.30
N PRO A 409 5.85 14.54 8.76
CA PRO A 409 6.44 15.79 9.23
C PRO A 409 6.33 15.99 10.74
N ASP A 410 5.18 15.59 11.32
CA ASP A 410 4.86 15.72 12.74
C ASP A 410 5.27 14.49 13.57
N ALA A 411 5.92 13.49 12.94
CA ALA A 411 6.33 12.29 13.65
C ALA A 411 7.21 12.64 14.85
N ILE A 412 6.93 12.00 15.98
CA ILE A 412 7.72 12.10 17.19
C ILE A 412 8.49 10.81 17.43
N LEU A 413 9.45 10.87 18.33
CA LEU A 413 10.26 9.71 18.69
C LEU A 413 9.38 8.64 19.35
N ASP A 414 9.39 7.42 18.82
CA ASP A 414 8.67 6.29 19.40
C ASP A 414 9.62 5.40 20.24
N PRO A 415 9.37 5.23 21.55
CA PRO A 415 10.24 4.44 22.43
C PRO A 415 10.39 2.97 22.04
N GLY A 416 9.37 2.35 21.42
CA GLY A 416 9.43 0.97 20.95
C GLY A 416 10.40 0.81 19.78
N TYR A 417 10.33 1.73 18.81
CA TYR A 417 11.28 1.75 17.70
C TYR A 417 12.71 2.10 18.15
N VAL A 418 12.89 3.01 19.10
CA VAL A 418 14.21 3.28 19.69
C VAL A 418 14.84 2.00 20.27
N ARG A 419 14.07 1.22 21.03
CA ARG A 419 14.56 -0.02 21.66
C ARG A 419 14.90 -1.10 20.63
N VAL A 420 14.01 -1.34 19.67
CA VAL A 420 14.23 -2.42 18.70
C VAL A 420 15.37 -2.11 17.76
N LEU A 421 15.50 -0.86 17.30
CA LEU A 421 16.57 -0.47 16.39
C LEU A 421 17.94 -0.63 17.07
N LYS A 422 18.05 -0.21 18.34
CA LYS A 422 19.26 -0.40 19.14
C LYS A 422 19.58 -1.89 19.32
N LYS A 423 18.60 -2.69 19.73
CA LYS A 423 18.79 -4.13 19.94
C LYS A 423 19.18 -4.87 18.66
N ASN A 424 18.56 -4.49 17.54
CA ASN A 424 18.86 -5.03 16.22
C ASN A 424 20.33 -4.78 15.84
N VAL A 425 20.83 -3.55 16.04
CA VAL A 425 22.25 -3.22 15.78
C VAL A 425 23.18 -4.01 16.68
N GLU A 426 22.90 -4.12 17.99
CA GLU A 426 23.71 -4.91 18.94
C GLU A 426 23.81 -6.38 18.53
N MET A 427 22.76 -6.91 17.89
CA MET A 427 22.71 -8.30 17.41
C MET A 427 23.14 -8.46 15.94
N GLY A 428 23.55 -7.38 15.26
CA GLY A 428 24.03 -7.41 13.88
C GLY A 428 22.95 -7.46 12.80
N PHE A 429 21.67 -7.25 13.14
CA PHE A 429 20.61 -7.05 12.14
C PHE A 429 20.77 -5.69 11.45
N LYS A 430 20.42 -5.63 10.16
CA LYS A 430 20.35 -4.37 9.41
C LYS A 430 18.90 -3.88 9.36
N ASN A 431 18.64 -2.74 9.98
CA ASN A 431 17.33 -2.10 10.01
C ASN A 431 17.05 -1.35 8.70
N ILE A 432 15.95 -1.70 8.03
CA ILE A 432 15.52 -1.08 6.79
C ILE A 432 14.22 -0.29 7.04
N ALA A 433 14.29 1.04 6.92
CA ALA A 433 13.18 1.91 7.24
C ALA A 433 12.17 2.03 6.09
N TYR A 434 10.90 1.73 6.36
CA TYR A 434 9.80 1.81 5.39
C TYR A 434 9.46 3.25 5.01
N ILE A 435 9.33 3.51 3.70
CA ILE A 435 8.83 4.77 3.16
C ILE A 435 7.96 4.50 1.93
N ARG A 436 6.71 4.94 2.01
CA ARG A 436 5.73 4.82 0.93
C ARG A 436 5.96 5.85 -0.18
N THR A 437 5.90 5.43 -1.45
CA THR A 437 6.09 6.30 -2.63
C THR A 437 4.84 6.52 -3.49
N ILE A 438 3.74 5.78 -3.26
CA ILE A 438 2.47 5.92 -4.01
C ILE A 438 2.70 5.74 -5.52
N GLN A 439 3.34 4.64 -5.91
CA GLN A 439 3.69 4.38 -7.32
C GLN A 439 4.47 5.56 -7.94
N GLN A 440 5.39 6.11 -7.13
CA GLN A 440 6.21 7.28 -7.45
C GLN A 440 5.41 8.54 -7.84
N THR A 441 4.18 8.67 -7.36
CA THR A 441 3.38 9.90 -7.47
C THR A 441 3.52 10.82 -6.26
N ARG A 442 4.00 10.30 -5.12
CA ARG A 442 4.34 11.13 -3.97
C ARG A 442 5.49 12.08 -4.35
N PRO A 443 5.42 13.39 -4.02
CA PRO A 443 6.51 14.31 -4.34
C PRO A 443 7.85 13.83 -3.79
N ILE A 444 8.89 13.80 -4.65
CA ILE A 444 10.20 13.24 -4.26
C ILE A 444 10.84 14.01 -3.10
N SER A 445 10.57 15.31 -2.99
CA SER A 445 10.98 16.16 -1.86
C SER A 445 10.40 15.68 -0.53
N GLU A 446 9.15 15.21 -0.50
CA GLU A 446 8.54 14.64 0.70
C GLU A 446 9.13 13.28 1.07
N VAL A 447 9.46 12.45 0.07
CA VAL A 447 10.14 11.17 0.33
C VAL A 447 11.56 11.41 0.88
N LYS A 448 12.28 12.40 0.35
CA LYS A 448 13.57 12.85 0.90
C LYS A 448 13.43 13.40 2.32
N ALA A 449 12.38 14.19 2.59
CA ALA A 449 12.09 14.69 3.92
C ALA A 449 11.75 13.57 4.92
N ALA A 450 11.02 12.53 4.49
CA ALA A 450 10.72 11.36 5.31
C ALA A 450 12.01 10.59 5.69
N MET A 451 12.95 10.40 4.76
CA MET A 451 14.27 9.84 5.07
C MET A 451 15.00 10.68 6.11
N ALA A 452 15.07 12.00 5.92
CA ALA A 452 15.74 12.91 6.85
C ALA A 452 15.07 12.89 8.24
N LYS A 453 13.74 12.80 8.30
CA LYS A 453 12.98 12.70 9.54
C LYS A 453 13.32 11.43 10.32
N LEU A 454 13.36 10.27 9.65
CA LEU A 454 13.74 9.00 10.27
C LEU A 454 15.18 9.04 10.82
N ILE A 455 16.12 9.60 10.04
CA ILE A 455 17.52 9.77 10.47
C ILE A 455 17.61 10.71 11.67
N LYS A 456 16.85 11.82 11.68
CA LYS A 456 16.78 12.77 12.79
C LYS A 456 16.25 12.13 14.07
N LEU A 457 15.19 11.31 13.97
CA LEU A 457 14.56 10.68 15.13
C LEU A 457 15.42 9.53 15.69
N TYR A 458 15.90 8.64 14.83
CA TYR A 458 16.47 7.37 15.29
C TYR A 458 17.99 7.26 15.13
N GLY A 459 18.62 8.18 14.40
CA GLY A 459 20.06 8.20 14.16
C GLY A 459 20.48 7.39 12.93
N SER A 460 21.46 7.93 12.19
CA SER A 460 21.95 7.32 10.95
C SER A 460 22.66 5.98 11.18
N ASP A 461 23.30 5.80 12.33
CA ASP A 461 23.99 4.56 12.72
C ASP A 461 23.04 3.39 12.95
N LYS A 462 21.76 3.67 13.23
CA LYS A 462 20.73 2.64 13.51
C LYS A 462 19.86 2.28 12.31
N ILE A 463 19.94 3.04 11.22
CA ILE A 463 19.20 2.78 9.97
C ILE A 463 20.21 2.40 8.89
N GLN A 464 20.22 1.15 8.47
CA GLN A 464 21.16 0.64 7.46
C GLN A 464 20.63 0.78 6.04
N GLY A 465 19.35 1.08 5.85
CA GLY A 465 18.76 1.29 4.54
C GLY A 465 17.33 1.79 4.58
N PHE A 466 16.78 1.98 3.38
CA PHE A 466 15.41 2.40 3.16
C PHE A 466 14.68 1.38 2.29
N TYR A 467 13.42 1.10 2.64
CA TYR A 467 12.49 0.29 1.89
C TYR A 467 11.46 1.21 1.25
N PHE A 468 11.58 1.40 -0.06
CA PHE A 468 10.62 2.20 -0.81
C PHE A 468 9.49 1.32 -1.29
N ASP A 469 8.30 1.57 -0.74
CA ASP A 469 7.11 0.80 -1.05
C ASP A 469 6.32 1.39 -2.21
N GLU A 470 5.52 0.54 -2.85
CA GLU A 470 4.67 0.86 -3.99
C GLU A 470 5.45 1.42 -5.17
N ILE A 471 6.35 0.63 -5.71
CA ILE A 471 7.20 1.00 -6.85
C ILE A 471 6.53 0.54 -8.14
N SER A 472 6.31 1.45 -9.07
CA SER A 472 6.02 1.15 -10.47
C SER A 472 7.32 0.92 -11.23
N SER A 473 7.33 -0.09 -12.10
CA SER A 473 8.42 -0.42 -13.03
C SER A 473 8.07 -0.09 -14.49
N ARG A 474 6.91 0.53 -14.73
CA ARG A 474 6.21 0.49 -16.04
C ARG A 474 6.50 1.67 -16.95
N ASN A 475 7.00 2.79 -16.43
CA ASN A 475 7.17 4.02 -17.19
C ASN A 475 8.46 4.77 -16.82
N ASN A 476 8.86 5.73 -17.67
CA ASN A 476 10.14 6.44 -17.55
C ASN A 476 10.17 7.36 -16.33
N ALA A 477 9.04 7.98 -15.98
CA ALA A 477 8.93 8.80 -14.77
C ALA A 477 9.24 7.99 -13.50
N ALA A 478 8.70 6.78 -13.38
CA ALA A 478 8.90 5.90 -12.23
C ALA A 478 10.36 5.42 -12.12
N VAL A 479 10.98 5.10 -13.26
CA VAL A 479 12.41 4.73 -13.32
C VAL A 479 13.28 5.91 -12.89
N SER A 480 13.00 7.11 -13.41
CA SER A 480 13.77 8.33 -13.12
C SER A 480 13.66 8.75 -11.65
N TYR A 481 12.45 8.68 -11.11
CA TYR A 481 12.18 8.94 -9.70
C TYR A 481 13.00 7.99 -8.81
N LEU A 482 12.99 6.68 -9.12
CA LEU A 482 13.76 5.71 -8.33
C LEU A 482 15.27 5.90 -8.52
N ALA A 483 15.74 6.23 -9.72
CA ALA A 483 17.14 6.56 -9.98
C ALA A 483 17.61 7.76 -9.14
N GLU A 484 16.80 8.81 -9.07
CA GLU A 484 17.08 9.98 -8.24
C GLU A 484 17.10 9.63 -6.75
N LEU A 485 16.12 8.84 -6.27
CA LEU A 485 16.12 8.37 -4.88
C LEU A 485 17.33 7.51 -4.55
N TYR A 486 17.68 6.56 -5.42
CA TYR A 486 18.85 5.70 -5.26
C TYR A 486 20.12 6.54 -5.12
N ASN A 487 20.37 7.43 -6.07
CA ASN A 487 21.53 8.32 -6.04
C ASN A 487 21.52 9.26 -4.83
N TYR A 488 20.36 9.80 -4.46
CA TYR A 488 20.23 10.62 -3.27
C TYR A 488 20.60 9.84 -2.00
N VAL A 489 20.17 8.59 -1.87
CA VAL A 489 20.56 7.73 -0.75
C VAL A 489 22.06 7.52 -0.73
N LYS A 490 22.68 7.16 -1.87
CA LYS A 490 24.12 6.92 -1.94
C LYS A 490 24.95 8.17 -1.64
N THR A 491 24.56 9.31 -2.19
CA THR A 491 25.27 10.58 -2.00
C THR A 491 25.08 11.16 -0.60
N THR A 492 23.85 11.13 -0.06
CA THR A 492 23.52 11.81 1.21
C THR A 492 23.79 10.94 2.42
N TYR A 493 23.57 9.62 2.28
CA TYR A 493 23.58 8.68 3.39
C TYR A 493 24.64 7.57 3.24
N GLY A 494 25.45 7.62 2.18
CA GLY A 494 26.57 6.71 1.95
C GLY A 494 26.13 5.30 1.56
N HIS A 495 26.79 4.28 2.13
CA HIS A 495 26.50 2.86 1.89
C HIS A 495 25.20 2.37 2.55
N LYS A 496 24.10 3.15 2.50
CA LYS A 496 22.78 2.65 2.91
C LYS A 496 22.15 1.86 1.78
N ILE A 497 21.60 0.71 2.11
CA ILE A 497 20.96 -0.18 1.13
C ILE A 497 19.59 0.37 0.71
N VAL A 498 19.26 0.19 -0.58
CA VAL A 498 17.97 0.59 -1.17
C VAL A 498 17.18 -0.67 -1.52
N PHE A 499 16.08 -0.89 -0.81
CA PHE A 499 15.06 -1.88 -1.17
C PHE A 499 13.91 -1.18 -1.91
N ALA A 500 13.41 -1.79 -2.97
CA ALA A 500 12.27 -1.29 -3.75
C ALA A 500 11.20 -2.38 -3.86
N ASN A 501 9.96 -2.05 -3.51
CA ASN A 501 8.84 -2.97 -3.57
C ASN A 501 7.82 -2.63 -4.66
N PRO A 502 7.94 -3.25 -5.85
CA PRO A 502 6.89 -3.22 -6.85
C PRO A 502 5.78 -4.26 -6.64
N GLY A 503 6.01 -5.27 -5.80
CA GLY A 503 5.09 -6.40 -5.56
C GLY A 503 4.91 -7.34 -6.75
N THR A 504 5.60 -7.08 -7.86
CA THR A 504 5.46 -7.79 -9.12
C THR A 504 6.73 -7.65 -9.97
N HIS A 505 6.76 -8.34 -11.11
CA HIS A 505 7.89 -8.30 -12.04
C HIS A 505 8.29 -6.88 -12.45
N ILE A 506 9.58 -6.71 -12.70
CA ILE A 506 10.16 -5.43 -13.08
C ILE A 506 10.59 -5.45 -14.55
N THR A 507 11.01 -4.27 -15.02
CA THR A 507 11.66 -4.11 -16.32
C THR A 507 13.16 -3.94 -16.13
N ASP A 508 13.95 -4.26 -17.16
CA ASP A 508 15.40 -4.03 -17.11
C ASP A 508 15.76 -2.54 -17.00
N SER A 509 14.86 -1.63 -17.38
CA SER A 509 15.07 -0.19 -17.21
C SER A 509 15.15 0.23 -15.73
N ILE A 510 14.36 -0.37 -14.85
CA ILE A 510 14.34 -0.01 -13.41
C ILE A 510 15.36 -0.80 -12.59
N ALA A 511 15.73 -2.00 -13.04
CA ALA A 511 16.61 -2.93 -12.34
C ALA A 511 17.93 -2.35 -11.81
N PRO A 512 18.57 -1.34 -12.43
CA PRO A 512 19.75 -0.72 -11.85
C PRO A 512 19.50 0.02 -10.53
N TYR A 513 18.31 0.57 -10.29
CA TYR A 513 18.07 1.63 -9.30
C TYR A 513 17.53 1.16 -7.94
N ALA A 514 17.72 -0.10 -7.60
CA ALA A 514 17.65 -0.57 -6.21
C ALA A 514 18.69 -1.67 -5.99
N ASP A 515 19.15 -1.84 -4.75
CA ASP A 515 20.04 -2.95 -4.41
C ASP A 515 19.28 -4.27 -4.39
N VAL A 516 18.03 -4.25 -3.91
CA VAL A 516 17.13 -5.41 -3.89
C VAL A 516 15.72 -5.01 -4.33
N PHE A 517 15.08 -5.82 -5.16
CA PHE A 517 13.69 -5.67 -5.56
C PHE A 517 12.81 -6.78 -4.99
N MET A 518 11.63 -6.43 -4.47
CA MET A 518 10.57 -7.39 -4.15
C MET A 518 9.74 -7.70 -5.40
N THR A 519 10.15 -8.70 -6.18
CA THR A 519 9.57 -9.00 -7.50
C THR A 519 8.36 -9.93 -7.44
N ASN A 520 8.04 -10.44 -6.25
CA ASN A 520 6.81 -11.19 -6.00
C ASN A 520 6.22 -10.80 -4.65
N GLU A 521 4.96 -10.40 -4.67
CA GLU A 521 4.10 -10.20 -3.51
C GLU A 521 2.76 -10.89 -3.78
N GLY A 522 2.57 -12.11 -3.28
CA GLY A 522 1.39 -12.87 -3.64
C GLY A 522 1.06 -14.02 -2.71
N SER A 523 -0.13 -14.58 -2.91
CA SER A 523 -0.60 -15.73 -2.15
C SER A 523 0.21 -16.99 -2.48
N ALA A 524 0.29 -17.94 -1.55
CA ALA A 524 0.93 -19.23 -1.76
C ALA A 524 0.27 -19.99 -2.92
N ASN A 525 -1.06 -19.89 -3.06
CA ASN A 525 -1.77 -20.50 -4.17
C ASN A 525 -1.34 -19.92 -5.52
N ASP A 526 -1.30 -18.60 -5.65
CA ASP A 526 -0.87 -17.97 -6.90
C ASP A 526 0.60 -18.24 -7.18
N TYR A 527 1.44 -18.22 -6.14
CA TYR A 527 2.85 -18.55 -6.28
C TYR A 527 3.07 -19.99 -6.75
N ILE A 528 2.26 -20.95 -6.31
CA ILE A 528 2.41 -22.36 -6.70
C ILE A 528 1.77 -22.63 -8.07
N ASN A 529 0.55 -22.16 -8.29
CA ASN A 529 -0.31 -22.59 -9.39
C ASN A 529 -0.43 -21.57 -10.52
N ASN A 530 -0.29 -20.27 -10.24
CA ASN A 530 -0.61 -19.19 -11.17
C ASN A 530 0.56 -18.19 -11.38
N TYR A 531 1.79 -18.62 -11.08
CA TYR A 531 2.94 -17.72 -11.15
C TYR A 531 3.23 -17.31 -12.59
N LYS A 532 3.26 -16.00 -12.84
CA LYS A 532 3.63 -15.44 -14.14
C LYS A 532 5.14 -15.50 -14.29
N ALA A 533 5.63 -15.85 -15.47
CA ALA A 533 7.07 -15.87 -15.72
C ALA A 533 7.60 -14.43 -15.80
N ALA A 534 8.80 -14.21 -15.25
CA ALA A 534 9.48 -12.93 -15.36
C ALA A 534 9.92 -12.68 -16.81
N THR A 535 9.79 -11.44 -17.27
CA THR A 535 10.17 -11.04 -18.64
C THR A 535 11.49 -10.27 -18.70
N SER A 536 12.02 -9.81 -17.57
CA SER A 536 13.28 -9.07 -17.50
C SER A 536 14.50 -10.00 -17.55
N GLU A 537 15.58 -9.55 -18.18
CA GLU A 537 16.88 -10.23 -18.08
C GLU A 537 17.39 -10.25 -16.63
N PHE A 538 17.11 -9.17 -15.89
CA PHE A 538 17.50 -9.05 -14.49
C PHE A 538 16.98 -10.23 -13.66
N GLU A 539 15.68 -10.51 -13.71
CA GLU A 539 15.05 -11.60 -12.93
C GLU A 539 15.42 -12.99 -13.47
N ASN A 540 15.64 -13.12 -14.77
CA ASN A 540 15.99 -14.40 -15.41
C ASN A 540 17.49 -14.75 -15.30
N ASN A 541 18.34 -13.84 -14.84
CA ASN A 541 19.77 -14.08 -14.64
C ASN A 541 20.08 -14.50 -13.19
N PRO A 542 20.51 -15.75 -12.92
CA PRO A 542 20.83 -16.24 -11.58
C PRO A 542 21.93 -15.44 -10.85
N ALA A 543 22.80 -14.74 -11.58
CA ALA A 543 23.81 -13.86 -11.00
C ALA A 543 23.18 -12.71 -10.19
N ASN A 544 21.94 -12.32 -10.51
CA ASN A 544 21.20 -11.28 -9.80
C ASN A 544 20.40 -11.82 -8.61
N SER A 545 20.48 -13.12 -8.29
CA SER A 545 19.64 -13.71 -7.24
C SER A 545 19.76 -13.03 -5.88
N HIS A 546 20.94 -12.55 -5.52
CA HIS A 546 21.18 -11.78 -4.31
C HIS A 546 20.48 -10.40 -4.29
N ARG A 547 19.81 -10.01 -5.36
CA ARG A 547 19.06 -8.75 -5.54
C ARG A 547 17.57 -8.96 -5.74
N ILE A 548 17.10 -10.21 -5.62
CA ILE A 548 15.71 -10.61 -5.85
C ILE A 548 15.11 -11.11 -4.53
N PHE A 549 13.97 -10.52 -4.16
CA PHE A 549 13.23 -10.82 -2.95
C PHE A 549 11.81 -11.26 -3.29
N HIS A 550 11.39 -12.42 -2.81
CA HIS A 550 10.01 -12.90 -2.96
C HIS A 550 9.31 -13.00 -1.61
N THR A 551 8.11 -12.45 -1.54
CA THR A 551 7.22 -12.58 -0.38
C THR A 551 6.01 -13.43 -0.74
N ILE A 552 5.72 -14.42 0.08
CA ILE A 552 4.64 -15.39 -0.11
C ILE A 552 3.80 -15.47 1.16
N TYR A 553 2.54 -15.08 1.07
CA TYR A 553 1.58 -15.10 2.18
C TYR A 553 0.50 -16.16 1.99
N GLY A 554 -0.23 -16.52 3.03
CA GLY A 554 -1.26 -17.54 3.03
C GLY A 554 -0.68 -18.94 2.80
N ALA A 555 0.59 -19.16 3.12
CA ALA A 555 1.20 -20.47 3.08
C ALA A 555 0.66 -21.35 4.21
N ASN A 556 0.87 -22.65 4.11
CA ASN A 556 0.75 -23.56 5.25
C ASN A 556 2.02 -24.43 5.33
N ALA A 557 2.19 -25.14 6.46
CA ALA A 557 3.39 -25.93 6.70
C ALA A 557 3.70 -26.97 5.61
N ASN A 558 2.65 -27.53 4.97
CA ASN A 558 2.81 -28.52 3.90
C ASN A 558 3.33 -27.88 2.60
N ASN A 559 3.11 -26.58 2.39
CA ASN A 559 3.56 -25.88 1.18
C ASN A 559 5.00 -25.35 1.29
N TYR A 560 5.58 -25.25 2.49
CA TYR A 560 6.87 -24.58 2.67
C TYR A 560 7.98 -25.13 1.79
N GLN A 561 8.16 -26.45 1.75
CA GLN A 561 9.24 -27.03 0.95
C GLN A 561 9.06 -26.78 -0.55
N GLN A 562 7.82 -26.83 -1.04
CA GLN A 562 7.49 -26.52 -2.42
C GLN A 562 7.76 -25.05 -2.74
N ILE A 563 7.33 -24.12 -1.88
CA ILE A 563 7.56 -22.67 -2.04
C ILE A 563 9.06 -22.37 -2.04
N ILE A 564 9.84 -22.99 -1.13
CA ILE A 564 11.30 -22.84 -1.08
C ILE A 564 11.92 -23.33 -2.39
N ASN A 565 11.55 -24.51 -2.89
CA ASN A 565 12.06 -25.04 -4.15
C ASN A 565 11.72 -24.11 -5.34
N LEU A 566 10.48 -23.62 -5.41
CA LEU A 566 10.04 -22.68 -6.44
C LEU A 566 10.76 -21.34 -6.36
N SER A 567 10.96 -20.78 -5.17
CA SER A 567 11.72 -19.54 -4.98
C SER A 567 13.17 -19.67 -5.48
N ARG A 568 13.78 -20.83 -5.28
CA ARG A 568 15.15 -21.11 -5.75
C ARG A 568 15.23 -21.27 -7.26
N SER A 569 14.20 -21.86 -7.89
CA SER A 569 14.14 -21.94 -9.36
C SER A 569 13.77 -20.60 -10.00
N ARG A 570 13.24 -19.65 -9.23
CA ARG A 570 12.84 -18.31 -9.68
C ARG A 570 13.85 -17.23 -9.28
N ASN A 571 15.09 -17.62 -9.01
CA ASN A 571 16.20 -16.73 -8.68
C ASN A 571 16.06 -15.90 -7.39
N ALA A 572 15.12 -16.20 -6.48
CA ALA A 572 14.96 -15.41 -5.26
C ALA A 572 16.01 -15.76 -4.19
N GLY A 573 17.01 -14.88 -4.03
CA GLY A 573 18.03 -14.98 -2.98
C GLY A 573 17.53 -14.53 -1.61
N PHE A 574 16.50 -13.68 -1.54
CA PHE A 574 15.78 -13.38 -0.31
C PHE A 574 14.35 -13.88 -0.40
N VAL A 575 13.83 -14.45 0.69
CA VAL A 575 12.43 -14.87 0.78
C VAL A 575 11.81 -14.52 2.13
N TYR A 576 10.52 -14.22 2.09
CA TYR A 576 9.66 -14.10 3.26
C TYR A 576 8.44 -14.99 3.03
N ILE A 577 8.24 -15.98 3.90
CA ILE A 577 7.13 -16.92 3.81
C ILE A 577 6.36 -16.84 5.12
N THR A 578 5.05 -16.67 5.03
CA THR A 578 4.18 -16.55 6.19
C THR A 578 2.86 -17.29 6.00
N THR A 579 2.33 -17.81 7.10
CA THR A 579 0.98 -18.39 7.17
C THR A 579 -0.09 -17.32 7.24
N ASP A 580 0.31 -16.13 7.68
CA ASP A 580 -0.49 -14.93 7.63
C ASP A 580 -0.91 -14.63 6.19
N SER A 581 -2.07 -14.00 5.98
CA SER A 581 -2.60 -13.79 4.65
C SER A 581 -3.22 -12.40 4.53
N THR A 582 -3.63 -12.02 3.32
CA THR A 582 -4.43 -10.80 3.14
C THR A 582 -5.84 -10.91 3.73
N TYR A 583 -6.14 -11.98 4.46
CA TYR A 583 -7.40 -12.24 5.11
C TYR A 583 -7.13 -12.70 6.55
N PRO A 584 -7.80 -12.13 7.56
CA PRO A 584 -8.93 -11.19 7.47
C PRO A 584 -8.55 -9.75 7.17
N ASP A 585 -7.34 -9.34 7.56
CA ASP A 585 -6.93 -7.95 7.79
C ASP A 585 -6.12 -7.37 6.64
N GLY A 586 -5.91 -8.12 5.58
CA GLY A 586 -5.17 -7.62 4.44
C GLY A 586 -3.73 -7.22 4.77
N ARG A 587 -3.22 -7.67 5.92
CA ARG A 587 -1.89 -7.40 6.45
C ARG A 587 -1.12 -8.70 6.56
N PRO A 588 -0.68 -9.27 5.43
CA PRO A 588 -0.02 -10.57 5.43
C PRO A 588 1.32 -10.62 6.19
N TYR A 589 1.79 -9.53 6.80
CA TYR A 589 3.12 -9.42 7.42
C TYR A 589 3.06 -9.05 8.91
N ASN A 590 1.96 -9.35 9.59
CA ASN A 590 1.78 -9.08 11.02
C ASN A 590 1.81 -10.33 11.91
N ASP A 591 1.91 -11.53 11.32
CA ASP A 591 2.14 -12.77 12.04
C ASP A 591 3.37 -13.56 11.53
N LEU A 592 3.89 -14.43 12.38
CA LEU A 592 4.96 -15.35 12.04
C LEU A 592 4.40 -16.59 11.33
N PRO A 593 5.16 -17.21 10.41
CA PRO A 593 4.81 -18.51 9.88
C PRO A 593 4.72 -19.57 10.99
N SER A 594 3.77 -20.48 10.87
CA SER A 594 3.76 -21.73 11.65
C SER A 594 5.12 -22.43 11.57
N ASN A 595 5.64 -22.88 12.72
CA ASN A 595 6.96 -23.49 12.84
C ASN A 595 8.10 -22.60 12.29
N PHE A 596 8.08 -21.32 12.66
CA PHE A 596 9.08 -20.31 12.29
C PHE A 596 10.54 -20.80 12.42
N PRO A 597 10.99 -21.44 13.53
CA PRO A 597 12.38 -21.89 13.64
C PRO A 597 12.78 -22.89 12.54
N TRP A 598 11.91 -23.87 12.23
CA TRP A 598 12.16 -24.82 11.15
C TRP A 598 12.24 -24.11 9.81
N LEU A 599 11.29 -23.21 9.52
CA LEU A 599 11.23 -22.54 8.23
C LEU A 599 12.47 -21.68 7.98
N ILE A 600 12.90 -20.90 8.98
CA ILE A 600 14.11 -20.07 8.89
C ILE A 600 15.36 -20.94 8.69
N ASN A 601 15.46 -22.09 9.36
CA ASN A 601 16.57 -23.02 9.17
C ASN A 601 16.57 -23.64 7.76
N THR A 602 15.42 -24.06 7.26
CA THR A 602 15.30 -24.68 5.94
C THR A 602 15.60 -23.70 4.81
N ILE A 603 15.14 -22.44 4.91
CA ILE A 603 15.48 -21.39 3.94
C ILE A 603 16.99 -21.17 3.90
N ASN A 604 17.63 -21.07 5.07
CA ASN A 604 19.07 -20.83 5.23
C ASN A 604 19.91 -22.12 5.17
N ASN A 605 19.39 -23.23 4.61
CA ASN A 605 20.20 -24.44 4.39
C ASN A 605 21.15 -24.33 3.18
N LEU A 606 21.09 -23.21 2.46
CA LEU A 606 22.09 -22.77 1.48
C LEU A 606 23.01 -21.72 2.11
N LYS A 607 24.11 -21.39 1.43
CA LYS A 607 24.96 -20.26 1.86
C LYS A 607 24.16 -18.95 1.81
N ARG A 608 24.60 -17.97 2.60
CA ARG A 608 24.03 -16.61 2.57
C ARG A 608 24.29 -15.94 1.21
N PRO A 609 23.30 -15.21 0.63
CA PRO A 609 23.52 -14.40 -0.55
C PRO A 609 24.63 -13.37 -0.33
N ALA A 610 25.34 -13.01 -1.42
CA ALA A 610 26.28 -11.90 -1.40
C ALA A 610 25.59 -10.61 -0.93
N ASP A 611 26.32 -9.70 -0.28
CA ASP A 611 25.75 -8.41 0.12
C ASP A 611 25.33 -7.62 -1.14
N PRO A 612 24.03 -7.33 -1.33
CA PRO A 612 23.57 -6.60 -2.51
C PRO A 612 23.87 -5.10 -2.46
N ASN A 613 24.28 -4.57 -1.31
CA ASN A 613 24.44 -3.13 -1.12
C ASN A 613 25.60 -2.56 -1.94
N ARG A 614 25.28 -1.70 -2.91
CA ARG A 614 26.27 -1.02 -3.73
C ARG A 614 26.58 0.36 -3.17
N GLY A 615 27.83 0.78 -3.24
CA GLY A 615 28.27 2.09 -2.75
C GLY A 615 28.22 3.22 -3.76
N SER A 616 28.14 2.90 -5.05
CA SER A 616 28.26 3.88 -6.13
C SER A 616 26.91 4.45 -6.55
N ILE A 617 26.94 5.73 -6.95
CA ILE A 617 25.88 6.34 -7.76
C ILE A 617 25.83 5.70 -9.14
N LEU A 618 24.68 5.78 -9.78
CA LEU A 618 24.44 5.29 -11.14
C LEU A 618 24.05 6.45 -12.05
N PRO A 619 24.39 6.39 -13.35
CA PRO A 619 23.87 7.36 -14.32
C PRO A 619 22.34 7.41 -14.25
N VAL A 620 21.78 8.61 -14.28
CA VAL A 620 20.33 8.83 -14.45
C VAL A 620 19.95 8.67 -15.92
N LEU A 621 18.66 8.52 -16.22
CA LEU A 621 18.19 8.31 -17.59
C LEU A 621 18.56 9.51 -18.50
N SER A 622 19.07 9.20 -19.68
CA SER A 622 19.34 10.19 -20.73
C SER A 622 18.05 10.52 -21.48
N GLY A 623 17.63 11.78 -21.45
CA GLY A 623 16.47 12.24 -22.21
C GLY A 623 16.66 12.07 -23.72
N ALA A 624 15.56 11.89 -24.43
CA ALA A 624 15.48 11.97 -25.89
C ALA A 624 14.64 13.18 -26.29
N THR A 625 14.86 13.70 -27.50
CA THR A 625 14.13 14.87 -27.99
C THR A 625 12.74 14.44 -28.46
N ILE A 626 11.69 15.18 -28.09
CA ILE A 626 10.33 14.94 -28.60
C ILE A 626 10.02 15.97 -29.68
N GLY A 627 9.51 15.51 -30.83
CA GLY A 627 8.97 16.36 -31.90
C GLY A 627 7.45 16.50 -31.79
N ASN A 628 6.71 16.12 -32.83
CA ASN A 628 5.25 16.08 -32.73
C ASN A 628 4.84 15.11 -31.60
N SER A 629 4.22 15.64 -30.55
CA SER A 629 3.99 14.92 -29.30
C SER A 629 2.56 14.48 -29.10
N SER A 630 1.60 14.84 -29.98
CA SER A 630 0.20 14.46 -29.81
C SER A 630 -0.58 14.31 -31.12
N VAL A 631 -1.65 13.52 -31.05
CA VAL A 631 -2.66 13.34 -32.11
C VAL A 631 -4.04 13.38 -31.44
N THR A 632 -4.99 14.11 -32.02
CA THR A 632 -6.40 14.10 -31.60
C THR A 632 -7.20 13.23 -32.55
N THR A 633 -8.06 12.40 -31.98
CA THR A 633 -8.86 11.41 -32.71
C THR A 633 -10.31 11.54 -32.30
N THR A 634 -11.18 11.66 -33.29
CA THR A 634 -12.63 11.66 -33.10
C THR A 634 -13.17 10.23 -33.18
N ILE A 635 -13.95 9.83 -32.19
CA ILE A 635 -14.76 8.61 -32.19
C ILE A 635 -16.05 8.92 -32.96
N LEU A 636 -16.32 8.15 -34.00
CA LEU A 636 -17.53 8.26 -34.81
C LEU A 636 -18.58 7.29 -34.27
N ASP A 637 -19.64 7.87 -33.70
CA ASP A 637 -20.85 7.18 -33.21
C ASP A 637 -21.53 6.42 -34.38
N GLN A 638 -22.20 5.30 -34.08
CA GLN A 638 -22.83 4.43 -35.09
C GLN A 638 -24.36 4.43 -35.05
#